data_AF-A0A432VUF7-F1
#
_entry.id   AF-A0A432VUF7-F1
#
_cell.length_a   1.000
_cell.length_b   1.000
_cell.length_c   1.000
_cell.angle_alpha   90.00
_cell.angle_beta   90.00
_cell.angle_gamma   90.00
#
_symmetry.space_group_name_H-M   'P 1'
#
loop_
_entity.id
_entity.type
_entity.pdbx_description
1 polymer ?
#
loop_
_entity_poly.entity_id
_entity_poly.type
_entity_poly.pdbx_seq_one_letter_code
_entity_poly.pdbx_strand_id
1 'polypeptide(L)'
;MKTTLRVSVQAVVFSGLALFLSGCESSDLAYFNVAVQCQSAYPNDSWAQQECMNRGASIIQSYEAEQRCDNAVNAMRRDMEEYDRYTIAVEKTRAMVYEQVNTFRTKFVDCTMTYRFNQCTDAHSKVILANIDLVIHELNEQERWDYEIANTRAQLRQSCSAYWDLSSYQVDTHYNDNRRILDSWKKHIEDTVNELAYLYW
;
A
#
# COMPACT_ATOMS: atom_id res chain seq x y z
N MET A 1 -31.72 43.02 40.51
CA MET A 1 -30.43 42.35 40.24
C MET A 1 -30.68 40.99 39.59
N LYS A 2 -30.82 40.90 38.25
CA LYS A 2 -30.99 39.62 37.51
C LYS A 2 -30.33 39.61 36.13
N THR A 3 -29.80 40.74 35.66
CA THR A 3 -29.28 40.92 34.31
C THR A 3 -27.81 40.52 34.16
N THR A 4 -27.00 40.60 35.22
CA THR A 4 -25.56 40.33 35.14
C THR A 4 -25.23 38.85 34.91
N LEU A 5 -26.03 37.92 35.45
CA LEU A 5 -25.78 36.48 35.31
C LEU A 5 -26.03 35.95 33.90
N ARG A 6 -27.01 36.51 33.16
CA ARG A 6 -27.35 36.06 31.81
C ARG A 6 -26.28 36.44 30.77
N VAL A 7 -25.66 37.61 30.93
CA VAL A 7 -24.60 38.09 30.02
C VAL A 7 -23.32 37.27 30.20
N SER A 8 -23.00 36.87 31.43
CA SER A 8 -21.83 36.02 31.73
C SER A 8 -21.96 34.60 31.16
N VAL A 9 -23.15 34.00 31.23
CA VAL A 9 -23.38 32.65 30.67
C VAL A 9 -23.37 32.69 29.15
N GLN A 10 -23.97 33.70 28.51
CA GLN A 10 -23.88 33.86 27.06
C GLN A 10 -22.43 34.11 26.61
N ALA A 11 -21.68 34.97 27.30
CA ALA A 11 -20.28 35.22 26.96
C ALA A 11 -19.41 33.96 27.07
N VAL A 12 -19.62 33.11 28.09
CA VAL A 12 -18.88 31.83 28.27
C VAL A 12 -19.28 30.79 27.23
N VAL A 13 -20.56 30.70 26.85
CA VAL A 13 -21.00 29.79 25.78
C VAL A 13 -20.47 30.23 24.41
N PHE A 14 -20.48 31.53 24.10
CA PHE A 14 -19.95 32.07 22.85
C PHE A 14 -18.42 32.01 22.76
N SER A 15 -17.69 32.26 23.87
CA SER A 15 -16.22 32.17 23.88
C SER A 15 -15.71 30.73 24.01
N GLY A 16 -16.49 29.82 24.62
CA GLY A 16 -16.28 28.38 24.53
C GLY A 16 -16.43 27.89 23.09
N LEU A 17 -17.57 28.16 22.43
CA LEU A 17 -17.78 27.81 21.02
C LEU A 17 -16.68 28.39 20.11
N ALA A 18 -16.29 29.65 20.29
CA ALA A 18 -15.27 30.28 19.43
C ALA A 18 -13.87 29.67 19.58
N LEU A 19 -13.54 29.09 20.74
CA LEU A 19 -12.27 28.38 20.96
C LEU A 19 -12.31 26.92 20.49
N PHE A 20 -13.49 26.29 20.41
CA PHE A 20 -13.67 24.95 19.80
C PHE A 20 -13.79 24.98 18.27
N LEU A 21 -14.22 26.11 17.69
CA LEU A 21 -14.47 26.25 16.25
C LEU A 21 -13.25 26.67 15.41
N SER A 22 -12.10 26.98 16.02
CA SER A 22 -10.89 27.40 15.29
C SER A 22 -10.13 26.25 14.61
N GLY A 23 -10.60 25.00 14.76
CA GLY A 23 -10.09 23.82 14.06
C GLY A 23 -11.17 22.91 13.46
N CYS A 24 -12.45 23.33 13.47
CA CYS A 24 -13.54 22.56 12.87
C CYS A 24 -13.54 22.73 11.36
N GLU A 25 -13.54 21.62 10.62
CA GLU A 25 -13.77 21.65 9.17
C GLU A 25 -15.20 22.15 8.87
N SER A 26 -15.45 22.68 7.68
CA SER A 26 -16.75 23.28 7.32
C SER A 26 -17.93 22.30 7.45
N SER A 27 -17.67 21.00 7.40
CA SER A 27 -18.58 19.89 7.70
C SER A 27 -19.05 19.89 9.16
N ASP A 28 -18.14 20.04 10.12
CA ASP A 28 -18.47 20.06 11.56
C ASP A 28 -19.40 21.22 11.90
N LEU A 29 -19.19 22.36 11.24
CA LEU A 29 -20.01 23.57 11.42
C LEU A 29 -21.44 23.38 10.91
N ALA A 30 -21.63 22.61 9.83
CA ALA A 30 -22.95 22.27 9.28
C ALA A 30 -23.72 21.30 10.19
N TYR A 31 -23.05 20.27 10.72
CA TYR A 31 -23.68 19.29 11.62
C TYR A 31 -23.97 19.87 13.01
N PHE A 32 -23.08 20.75 13.50
CA PHE A 32 -23.33 21.52 14.71
C PHE A 32 -24.54 22.45 14.54
N ASN A 33 -24.69 23.11 13.38
CA ASN A 33 -25.89 23.91 13.08
C ASN A 33 -27.19 23.10 13.10
N VAL A 34 -27.19 21.86 12.61
CA VAL A 34 -28.36 20.97 12.68
C VAL A 34 -28.68 20.59 14.14
N ALA A 35 -27.66 20.30 14.95
CA ALA A 35 -27.84 20.02 16.37
C ALA A 35 -28.39 21.23 17.15
N VAL A 36 -27.88 22.42 16.87
CA VAL A 36 -28.34 23.68 17.48
C VAL A 36 -29.78 24.02 17.06
N GLN A 37 -30.13 23.82 15.79
CA GLN A 37 -31.51 23.97 15.31
C GLN A 37 -32.46 23.00 16.02
N CYS A 38 -32.05 21.74 16.20
CA CYS A 38 -32.78 20.75 16.99
C CYS A 38 -32.97 21.20 18.45
N GLN A 39 -31.93 21.70 19.12
CA GLN A 39 -32.04 22.22 20.50
C GLN A 39 -33.01 23.40 20.61
N SER A 40 -32.99 24.32 19.65
CA SER A 40 -33.86 25.50 19.64
C SER A 40 -35.36 25.15 19.51
N ALA A 41 -35.68 23.98 18.98
CA ALA A 41 -37.06 23.47 18.93
C ALA A 41 -37.55 22.97 20.30
N TYR A 42 -36.64 22.67 21.25
CA TYR A 42 -36.96 22.12 22.58
C TYR A 42 -36.32 22.95 23.71
N PRO A 43 -36.67 24.24 23.89
CA PRO A 43 -35.93 25.16 24.76
C PRO A 43 -36.01 24.86 26.27
N ASN A 44 -36.97 24.06 26.72
CA ASN A 44 -37.18 23.75 28.15
C ASN A 44 -37.04 22.26 28.49
N ASP A 45 -36.68 21.42 27.52
CA ASP A 45 -36.50 19.99 27.71
C ASP A 45 -35.00 19.66 27.66
N SER A 46 -34.39 19.57 28.84
CA SER A 46 -32.95 19.31 28.96
C SER A 46 -32.55 17.93 28.42
N TRP A 47 -33.45 16.96 28.45
CA TRP A 47 -33.19 15.63 27.89
C TRP A 47 -33.17 15.72 26.36
N ALA A 48 -34.18 16.35 25.75
CA ALA A 48 -34.23 16.53 24.30
C ALA A 48 -33.05 17.37 23.77
N GLN A 49 -32.64 18.41 24.51
CA GLN A 49 -31.46 19.20 24.17
C GLN A 49 -30.16 18.40 24.21
N GLN A 50 -29.99 17.52 25.20
CA GLN A 50 -28.83 16.66 25.31
C GLN A 50 -28.82 15.61 24.18
N GLU A 51 -29.98 15.04 23.86
CA GLU A 51 -30.12 14.06 22.78
C GLU A 51 -29.80 14.67 21.41
N CYS A 52 -30.23 15.91 21.12
CA CYS A 52 -29.86 16.63 19.91
C CYS A 52 -28.33 16.80 19.77
N MET A 53 -27.63 17.11 20.87
CA MET A 53 -26.16 17.24 20.87
C MET A 53 -25.45 15.91 20.71
N ASN A 54 -25.91 14.88 21.42
CA ASN A 54 -25.36 13.53 21.31
C ASN A 54 -25.49 13.00 19.87
N ARG A 55 -26.64 13.24 19.23
CA ARG A 55 -26.85 12.89 17.82
C ARG A 55 -25.94 13.67 16.89
N GLY A 56 -25.85 14.99 17.04
CA GLY A 56 -24.93 15.81 16.24
C GLY A 56 -23.47 15.34 16.36
N ALA A 57 -23.00 15.10 17.58
CA ALA A 57 -21.67 14.58 17.84
C ALA A 57 -21.44 13.19 17.22
N SER A 58 -22.44 12.29 17.29
CA SER A 58 -22.34 10.96 16.69
C SER A 58 -22.26 11.00 15.17
N ILE A 59 -22.95 11.95 14.52
CA ILE A 59 -22.90 12.13 13.06
C ILE A 59 -21.51 12.61 12.63
N ILE A 60 -20.94 13.59 13.34
CA ILE A 60 -19.58 14.08 13.09
C ILE A 60 -18.58 12.92 13.25
N GLN A 61 -18.67 12.17 14.35
CA GLN A 61 -17.79 11.02 14.58
C GLN A 61 -17.92 9.94 13.49
N SER A 62 -19.13 9.65 13.02
CA SER A 62 -19.35 8.71 11.92
C SER A 62 -18.73 9.21 10.61
N TYR A 63 -18.85 10.51 10.32
CA TYR A 63 -18.29 11.11 9.11
C TYR A 63 -16.75 11.11 9.14
N GLU A 64 -16.15 11.49 10.27
CA GLU A 64 -14.69 11.41 10.46
C GLU A 64 -14.18 9.98 10.32
N ALA A 65 -14.92 8.99 10.86
CA ALA A 65 -14.58 7.58 10.73
C ALA A 65 -14.63 7.11 9.27
N GLU A 66 -15.67 7.49 8.53
CA GLU A 66 -15.80 7.24 7.09
C GLU A 66 -14.65 7.86 6.30
N GLN A 67 -14.32 9.13 6.55
CA GLN A 67 -13.23 9.84 5.86
C GLN A 67 -11.84 9.21 6.14
N ARG A 68 -11.59 8.72 7.37
CA ARG A 68 -10.38 7.96 7.68
C ARG A 68 -10.32 6.65 6.90
N CYS A 69 -11.45 5.97 6.77
CA CYS A 69 -11.56 4.75 5.98
C CYS A 69 -11.31 5.02 4.49
N ASP A 70 -11.87 6.10 3.93
CA ASP A 70 -11.61 6.50 2.54
C ASP A 70 -10.13 6.77 2.28
N ASN A 71 -9.47 7.52 3.18
CA ASN A 71 -8.04 7.82 3.06
C ASN A 71 -7.19 6.54 3.08
N ALA A 72 -7.54 5.59 3.95
CA ALA A 72 -6.78 4.36 4.12
C ALA A 72 -7.05 3.34 3.00
N VAL A 73 -8.28 3.25 2.49
CA VAL A 73 -8.60 2.49 1.26
C VAL A 73 -7.84 3.06 0.06
N ASN A 74 -7.79 4.39 -0.09
CA ASN A 74 -7.01 5.03 -1.15
C ASN A 74 -5.51 4.79 -1.01
N ALA A 75 -4.98 4.68 0.20
CA ALA A 75 -3.59 4.30 0.43
C ALA A 75 -3.34 2.85 -0.01
N MET A 76 -4.16 1.91 0.43
CA MET A 76 -4.06 0.50 0.02
C MET A 76 -4.15 0.34 -1.51
N ARG A 77 -4.99 1.13 -2.20
CA ARG A 77 -5.05 1.13 -3.66
C ARG A 77 -3.71 1.52 -4.29
N ARG A 78 -3.01 2.52 -3.75
CA ARG A 78 -1.67 2.91 -4.24
C ARG A 78 -0.64 1.81 -4.00
N ASP A 79 -0.69 1.15 -2.84
CA ASP A 79 0.19 0.03 -2.53
C ASP A 79 -0.03 -1.14 -3.53
N MET A 80 -1.28 -1.36 -3.95
CA MET A 80 -1.59 -2.34 -4.99
C MET A 80 -1.09 -1.94 -6.38
N GLU A 81 -1.22 -0.67 -6.77
CA GLU A 81 -0.65 -0.17 -8.03
C GLU A 81 0.88 -0.36 -8.07
N GLU A 82 1.54 -0.20 -6.92
CA GLU A 82 2.95 -0.43 -6.74
C GLU A 82 3.30 -1.93 -6.88
N TYR A 83 2.54 -2.81 -6.20
CA TYR A 83 2.64 -4.26 -6.32
C TYR A 83 2.50 -4.74 -7.77
N ASP A 84 1.51 -4.21 -8.51
CA ASP A 84 1.28 -4.56 -9.91
C ASP A 84 2.46 -4.17 -10.80
N ARG A 85 3.10 -3.03 -10.52
CA ARG A 85 4.31 -2.61 -11.25
C ARG A 85 5.46 -3.59 -11.06
N TYR A 86 5.69 -4.06 -9.83
CA TYR A 86 6.70 -5.09 -9.56
C TYR A 86 6.35 -6.42 -10.23
N THR A 87 5.08 -6.80 -10.23
CA THR A 87 4.60 -8.02 -10.92
C THR A 87 4.94 -7.96 -12.42
N ILE A 88 4.62 -6.85 -13.10
CA ILE A 88 4.93 -6.66 -14.52
C ILE A 88 6.45 -6.68 -14.77
N ALA A 89 7.23 -6.05 -13.88
CA ALA A 89 8.69 -6.03 -13.99
C ALA A 89 9.29 -7.44 -13.86
N VAL A 90 8.87 -8.20 -12.86
CA VAL A 90 9.26 -9.60 -12.64
C VAL A 90 8.94 -10.44 -13.88
N GLU A 91 7.71 -10.36 -14.40
CA GLU A 91 7.31 -11.13 -15.59
C GLU A 91 8.18 -10.82 -16.81
N LYS A 92 8.39 -9.51 -17.08
CA LYS A 92 9.19 -9.05 -18.21
C LYS A 92 10.64 -9.49 -18.09
N THR A 93 11.27 -9.23 -16.95
CA THR A 93 12.68 -9.53 -16.73
C THR A 93 12.90 -11.05 -16.70
N ARG A 94 11.99 -11.81 -16.09
CA ARG A 94 12.03 -13.28 -16.09
C ARG A 94 11.92 -13.87 -17.49
N ALA A 95 11.02 -13.35 -18.34
CA ALA A 95 10.88 -13.81 -19.72
C ALA A 95 12.17 -13.59 -20.53
N MET A 96 12.84 -12.44 -20.35
CA MET A 96 14.14 -12.16 -20.94
C MET A 96 15.22 -13.14 -20.44
N VAL A 97 15.31 -13.35 -19.12
CA VAL A 97 16.28 -14.27 -18.53
C VAL A 97 16.07 -15.70 -19.02
N TYR A 98 14.82 -16.14 -19.15
CA TYR A 98 14.49 -17.47 -19.67
C TYR A 98 15.12 -17.73 -21.05
N GLU A 99 14.99 -16.77 -21.97
CA GLU A 99 15.58 -16.88 -23.31
C GLU A 99 17.12 -16.93 -23.25
N GLN A 100 17.72 -16.09 -22.40
CA GLN A 100 19.16 -16.03 -22.23
C GLN A 100 19.72 -17.34 -21.66
N VAL A 101 19.08 -17.90 -20.64
CA VAL A 101 19.48 -19.16 -20.00
C VAL A 101 19.38 -20.32 -20.99
N ASN A 102 18.27 -20.46 -21.73
CA ASN A 102 18.08 -21.57 -22.66
C ASN A 102 19.05 -21.54 -23.85
N THR A 103 19.52 -20.37 -24.24
CA THR A 103 20.48 -20.21 -25.35
C THR A 103 21.92 -20.05 -24.87
N PHE A 104 22.15 -20.09 -23.55
CA PHE A 104 23.44 -19.73 -22.95
C PHE A 104 24.58 -20.59 -23.46
N ARG A 105 24.46 -21.93 -23.32
CA ARG A 105 25.55 -22.86 -23.67
C ARG A 105 26.01 -22.67 -25.11
N THR A 106 25.07 -22.63 -26.06
CA THR A 106 25.39 -22.44 -27.49
C THR A 106 26.07 -21.09 -27.73
N LYS A 107 25.47 -19.98 -27.27
CA LYS A 107 26.05 -18.64 -27.46
C LYS A 107 27.41 -18.49 -26.81
N PHE A 108 27.61 -19.10 -25.64
CA PHE A 108 28.87 -19.07 -24.92
C PHE A 108 29.96 -19.84 -25.68
N VAL A 109 29.65 -21.06 -26.15
CA VAL A 109 30.57 -21.86 -26.96
C VAL A 109 30.94 -21.13 -28.25
N ASP A 110 29.96 -20.58 -28.99
CA ASP A 110 30.19 -19.81 -30.20
C ASP A 110 31.11 -18.59 -29.95
N CYS A 111 30.89 -17.89 -28.83
CA CYS A 111 31.75 -16.80 -28.41
C CYS A 111 33.19 -17.29 -28.19
N THR A 112 33.38 -18.40 -27.47
CA THR A 112 34.72 -18.94 -27.15
C THR A 112 35.47 -19.49 -28.37
N MET A 113 34.79 -19.77 -29.48
CA MET A 113 35.45 -20.09 -30.74
C MET A 113 36.17 -18.88 -31.36
N THR A 114 35.76 -17.66 -31.01
CA THR A 114 36.25 -16.41 -31.62
C THR A 114 37.01 -15.52 -30.64
N TYR A 115 36.57 -15.48 -29.38
CA TYR A 115 37.05 -14.56 -28.35
C TYR A 115 37.63 -15.32 -27.15
N ARG A 116 38.35 -14.60 -26.27
CA ARG A 116 38.92 -15.20 -25.06
C ARG A 116 37.82 -15.59 -24.08
N PHE A 117 38.02 -16.69 -23.36
CA PHE A 117 37.08 -17.21 -22.36
C PHE A 117 36.55 -16.14 -21.39
N ASN A 118 37.43 -15.29 -20.85
CA ASN A 118 37.02 -14.22 -19.92
C ASN A 118 36.13 -13.16 -20.58
N GLN A 119 36.34 -12.85 -21.86
CA GLN A 119 35.48 -11.90 -22.59
C GLN A 119 34.08 -12.48 -22.79
N CYS A 120 33.97 -13.78 -23.07
CA CYS A 120 32.69 -14.47 -23.18
C CYS A 120 31.98 -14.62 -21.83
N THR A 121 32.74 -14.83 -20.76
CA THR A 121 32.22 -14.83 -19.38
C THR A 121 31.61 -13.48 -19.03
N ASP A 122 32.30 -12.39 -19.35
CA ASP A 122 31.82 -11.04 -19.10
C ASP A 122 30.59 -10.68 -19.95
N ALA A 123 30.60 -11.05 -21.23
CA ALA A 123 29.52 -10.71 -22.16
C ALA A 123 28.23 -11.52 -21.95
N HIS A 124 28.33 -12.76 -21.46
CA HIS A 124 27.19 -13.66 -21.32
C HIS A 124 26.89 -13.97 -19.86
N SER A 125 27.78 -14.70 -19.17
CA SER A 125 27.49 -15.20 -17.82
C SER A 125 27.19 -14.07 -16.84
N LYS A 126 28.06 -13.06 -16.75
CA LYS A 126 27.85 -11.93 -15.82
C LYS A 126 26.56 -11.16 -16.10
N VAL A 127 26.22 -10.95 -17.37
CA VAL A 127 24.97 -10.26 -17.76
C VAL A 127 23.74 -11.06 -17.34
N ILE A 128 23.73 -12.37 -17.61
CA ILE A 128 22.60 -13.24 -17.26
C ILE A 128 22.44 -13.31 -15.73
N LEU A 129 23.55 -13.50 -15.01
CA LEU A 129 23.54 -13.54 -13.54
C LEU A 129 23.05 -12.22 -12.94
N ALA A 130 23.47 -11.07 -13.48
CA ALA A 130 22.97 -9.77 -13.04
C ALA A 130 21.47 -9.60 -13.30
N ASN A 131 20.96 -10.08 -14.45
CA ASN A 131 19.53 -10.06 -14.73
C ASN A 131 18.75 -10.99 -13.78
N ILE A 132 19.29 -12.17 -13.45
CA ILE A 132 18.70 -13.08 -12.45
C ILE A 132 18.63 -12.37 -11.09
N ASP A 133 19.72 -11.74 -10.64
CA ASP A 133 19.75 -11.04 -9.36
C ASP A 133 18.76 -9.85 -9.34
N LEU A 134 18.54 -9.18 -10.48
CA LEU A 134 17.51 -8.15 -10.63
C LEU A 134 16.09 -8.73 -10.45
N VAL A 135 15.77 -9.86 -11.10
CA VAL A 135 14.45 -10.51 -10.91
C VAL A 135 14.25 -10.92 -9.44
N ILE A 136 15.30 -11.44 -8.79
CA ILE A 136 15.24 -11.80 -7.36
C ILE A 136 14.97 -10.56 -6.50
N HIS A 137 15.60 -9.43 -6.81
CA HIS A 137 15.33 -8.18 -6.11
C HIS A 137 13.87 -7.73 -6.30
N GLU A 138 13.37 -7.72 -7.54
CA GLU A 138 11.97 -7.35 -7.85
C GLU A 138 10.96 -8.29 -7.16
N LEU A 139 11.25 -9.60 -7.11
CA LEU A 139 10.46 -10.58 -6.36
C LEU A 139 10.43 -10.29 -4.86
N ASN A 140 11.56 -9.92 -4.25
CA ASN A 140 11.62 -9.58 -2.82
C ASN A 140 10.82 -8.31 -2.52
N GLU A 141 10.85 -7.31 -3.41
CA GLU A 141 10.01 -6.11 -3.27
C GLU A 141 8.52 -6.48 -3.39
N GLN A 142 8.16 -7.36 -4.32
CA GLN A 142 6.79 -7.86 -4.46
C GLN A 142 6.32 -8.61 -3.21
N GLU A 143 7.16 -9.47 -2.60
CA GLU A 143 6.85 -10.16 -1.34
C GLU A 143 6.63 -9.18 -0.18
N ARG A 144 7.45 -8.13 -0.08
CA ARG A 144 7.25 -7.07 0.93
C ARG A 144 5.88 -6.41 0.76
N TRP A 145 5.53 -6.02 -0.48
CA TRP A 145 4.25 -5.39 -0.76
C TRP A 145 3.06 -6.30 -0.48
N ASP A 146 3.15 -7.60 -0.78
CA ASP A 146 2.11 -8.57 -0.42
C ASP A 146 1.86 -8.58 1.10
N TYR A 147 2.93 -8.63 1.91
CA TYR A 147 2.81 -8.55 3.37
C TYR A 147 2.16 -7.24 3.85
N GLU A 148 2.59 -6.10 3.30
CA GLU A 148 2.06 -4.78 3.66
C GLU A 148 0.58 -4.64 3.31
N ILE A 149 0.19 -5.04 2.09
CA ILE A 149 -1.20 -5.02 1.62
C ILE A 149 -2.06 -5.96 2.47
N ALA A 150 -1.58 -7.18 2.78
CA ALA A 150 -2.32 -8.13 3.59
C ALA A 150 -2.58 -7.60 5.01
N ASN A 151 -1.58 -6.98 5.64
CA ASN A 151 -1.70 -6.37 6.96
C ASN A 151 -2.65 -5.16 6.94
N THR A 152 -2.50 -4.25 5.98
CA THR A 152 -3.37 -3.09 5.81
C THR A 152 -4.81 -3.54 5.58
N ARG A 153 -5.05 -4.53 4.73
CA ARG A 153 -6.38 -5.11 4.47
C ARG A 153 -7.00 -5.69 5.76
N ALA A 154 -6.22 -6.38 6.58
CA ALA A 154 -6.71 -6.95 7.84
C ALA A 154 -7.13 -5.84 8.82
N GLN A 155 -6.33 -4.78 8.95
CA GLN A 155 -6.65 -3.62 9.77
C GLN A 155 -7.91 -2.90 9.27
N LEU A 156 -8.00 -2.65 7.97
CA LEU A 156 -9.16 -2.01 7.35
C LEU A 156 -10.43 -2.84 7.49
N ARG A 157 -10.36 -4.17 7.40
CA ARG A 157 -11.53 -5.02 7.61
C ARG A 157 -12.09 -4.87 9.04
N GLN A 158 -11.22 -4.68 10.02
CA GLN A 158 -11.64 -4.47 11.41
C GLN A 158 -12.22 -3.07 11.64
N SER A 159 -11.64 -2.02 11.06
CA SER A 159 -12.03 -0.63 11.33
C SER A 159 -13.06 -0.04 10.37
N CYS A 160 -13.16 -0.56 9.13
CA CYS A 160 -13.89 0.07 8.03
C CYS A 160 -14.98 -0.82 7.40
N SER A 161 -15.24 -2.01 7.93
CA SER A 161 -16.25 -2.94 7.40
C SER A 161 -17.68 -2.41 7.46
N ALA A 162 -17.96 -1.38 8.25
CA ALA A 162 -19.25 -0.70 8.26
C ALA A 162 -19.46 0.21 7.03
N TYR A 163 -18.38 0.62 6.35
CA TYR A 163 -18.39 1.60 5.26
C TYR A 163 -17.97 0.99 3.91
N TRP A 164 -17.09 -0.01 3.93
CA TRP A 164 -16.48 -0.58 2.73
C TRP A 164 -16.47 -2.11 2.71
N ASP A 165 -16.70 -2.69 1.52
CA ASP A 165 -16.41 -4.10 1.24
C ASP A 165 -15.01 -4.24 0.64
N LEU A 166 -14.18 -5.06 1.28
CA LEU A 166 -12.77 -5.28 0.91
C LEU A 166 -12.52 -6.69 0.34
N SER A 167 -13.57 -7.43 0.00
CA SER A 167 -13.49 -8.83 -0.46
C SER A 167 -12.82 -9.01 -1.83
N SER A 168 -12.80 -7.98 -2.67
CA SER A 168 -12.23 -7.99 -4.04
C SER A 168 -10.70 -7.86 -4.08
N TYR A 169 -10.06 -7.52 -2.97
CA TYR A 169 -8.62 -7.32 -2.90
C TYR A 169 -7.91 -8.64 -2.60
N GLN A 170 -7.45 -9.35 -3.64
CA GLN A 170 -6.66 -10.58 -3.51
C GLN A 170 -5.27 -10.38 -4.11
N VAL A 171 -4.27 -10.90 -3.41
CA VAL A 171 -2.88 -10.97 -3.90
C VAL A 171 -2.59 -12.44 -4.22
N ASP A 172 -1.95 -12.69 -5.36
CA ASP A 172 -1.67 -14.04 -5.85
C ASP A 172 -0.25 -14.46 -5.47
N THR A 173 -0.09 -15.68 -4.95
CA THR A 173 1.18 -16.13 -4.34
C THR A 173 2.01 -16.98 -5.30
N HIS A 174 2.92 -16.36 -6.06
CA HIS A 174 3.85 -17.05 -6.98
C HIS A 174 5.34 -17.01 -6.54
N TYR A 175 5.62 -16.42 -5.39
CA TYR A 175 6.99 -16.06 -4.96
C TYR A 175 7.95 -17.25 -4.87
N ASN A 176 7.58 -18.31 -4.14
CA ASN A 176 8.47 -19.44 -3.85
C ASN A 176 8.86 -20.24 -5.11
N ASP A 177 7.94 -20.42 -6.04
CA ASP A 177 8.20 -21.16 -7.28
C ASP A 177 9.12 -20.40 -8.21
N ASN A 178 8.92 -19.09 -8.36
CA ASN A 178 9.80 -18.23 -9.16
C ASN A 178 11.22 -18.21 -8.61
N ARG A 179 11.38 -18.08 -7.29
CA ARG A 179 12.70 -18.06 -6.65
C ARG A 179 13.48 -19.34 -6.88
N ARG A 180 12.85 -20.50 -6.70
CA ARG A 180 13.48 -21.81 -6.95
C ARG A 180 13.95 -21.97 -8.41
N ILE A 181 13.15 -21.50 -9.37
CA ILE A 181 13.51 -21.53 -10.79
C ILE A 181 14.75 -20.66 -11.06
N LEU A 182 14.78 -19.45 -10.50
CA LEU A 182 15.91 -18.51 -10.66
C LEU A 182 17.20 -19.05 -10.04
N ASP A 183 17.12 -19.65 -8.84
CA ASP A 183 18.27 -20.30 -8.20
C ASP A 183 18.79 -21.47 -9.06
N SER A 184 17.89 -22.26 -9.64
CA SER A 184 18.27 -23.34 -10.56
C SER A 184 18.92 -22.82 -11.84
N TRP A 185 18.46 -21.71 -12.39
CA TRP A 185 19.07 -21.08 -13.57
C TRP A 185 20.45 -20.51 -13.25
N LYS A 186 20.59 -19.83 -12.11
CA LYS A 186 21.87 -19.31 -11.63
C LYS A 186 22.91 -20.42 -11.55
N LYS A 187 22.56 -21.52 -10.88
CA LYS A 187 23.41 -22.70 -10.80
C LYS A 187 23.76 -23.29 -12.17
N HIS A 188 22.79 -23.40 -13.09
CA HIS A 188 23.05 -23.90 -14.43
C HIS A 188 24.09 -23.06 -15.20
N ILE A 189 24.01 -21.73 -15.11
CA ILE A 189 24.99 -20.82 -15.71
C ILE A 189 26.38 -21.03 -15.09
N GLU A 190 26.45 -21.04 -13.76
CA GLU A 190 27.71 -21.24 -13.01
C GLU A 190 28.36 -22.59 -13.33
N ASP A 191 27.60 -23.68 -13.29
CA ASP A 191 28.07 -25.03 -13.60
C ASP A 191 28.57 -25.13 -15.06
N THR A 192 27.87 -24.51 -16.01
CA THR A 192 28.27 -24.50 -17.43
C THR A 192 29.56 -23.71 -17.65
N VAL A 193 29.73 -22.55 -16.99
CA VAL A 193 30.99 -21.80 -17.06
C VAL A 193 32.13 -22.62 -16.48
N ASN A 194 31.93 -23.26 -15.33
CA ASN A 194 32.95 -24.08 -14.68
C ASN A 194 33.34 -25.30 -15.53
N GLU A 195 32.36 -26.00 -16.12
CA GLU A 195 32.59 -27.13 -17.04
C GLU A 195 33.44 -26.70 -18.24
N LEU A 196 33.10 -25.57 -18.88
CA LEU A 196 33.82 -25.10 -20.05
C LEU A 196 35.20 -24.53 -19.69
N ALA A 197 35.35 -23.88 -18.54
CA ALA A 197 36.65 -23.38 -18.09
C ALA A 197 37.71 -24.50 -18.04
N TYR A 198 37.31 -25.70 -17.59
CA TYR A 198 38.18 -26.89 -17.56
C TYR A 198 38.62 -27.37 -18.95
N LEU A 199 37.87 -27.08 -20.01
CA LEU A 199 38.21 -27.47 -21.38
C LEU A 199 39.14 -26.48 -22.08
N TYR A 200 39.19 -25.24 -21.61
CA TYR A 200 39.98 -24.15 -22.21
C TYR A 200 41.24 -23.78 -21.40
N TRP A 201 41.49 -24.48 -20.29
CA TRP A 201 42.69 -24.40 -19.46
C TRP A 201 43.44 -25.73 -19.49
#